data_AF-A0A7J3R1V6-F1
#
_entry.id   AF-A0A7J3R1V6-F1
#
_cell.length_a   1.000
_cell.length_b   1.000
_cell.length_c   1.000
_cell.angle_alpha   90.00
_cell.angle_beta   90.00
_cell.angle_gamma   90.00
#
_symmetry.space_group_name_H-M   'P 1'
#
loop_
_entity.id
_entity.type
_entity.pdbx_description
1 polymer ?
#
loop_
_entity_poly.entity_id
_entity_poly.type
_entity_poly.pdbx_seq_one_letter_code
_entity_poly.pdbx_strand_id
1 'polypeptide(L)'
;MNRVKNGTLLVYAPEKPPRKTKLIAVTTAAEKMARLLNLNIEIVKQPQRTSPIYVYYENGKDEPVPIYCDRGKLHDTKEVCGALRNMLFVLSFHPKNSALRNWRHTLMTLS
;
A
#
# COMPACT_ATOMS: atom_id res chain seq x y z
N MET A 1 -23.66 -1.56 9.13
CA MET A 1 -22.59 -1.26 10.12
C MET A 1 -21.39 -0.68 9.39
N ASN A 2 -21.10 0.61 9.55
CA ASN A 2 -19.84 1.20 9.06
C ASN A 2 -18.68 0.62 9.89
N ARG A 3 -17.89 -0.29 9.30
CA ARG A 3 -16.64 -0.73 9.94
C ARG A 3 -15.67 0.44 9.92
N VAL A 4 -15.19 0.85 11.09
CA VAL A 4 -14.06 1.79 11.20
C VAL A 4 -12.90 1.20 10.39
N LYS A 5 -12.35 2.01 9.49
CA LYS A 5 -11.27 1.61 8.59
C LYS A 5 -9.95 1.55 9.35
N ASN A 6 -9.12 0.56 9.04
CA ASN A 6 -7.91 0.24 9.81
C ASN A 6 -6.68 1.12 9.42
N GLY A 7 -6.93 2.25 8.77
CA GLY A 7 -5.92 3.10 8.13
C GLY A 7 -6.14 3.24 6.62
N THR A 8 -5.18 3.90 5.96
CA THR A 8 -5.22 4.26 4.54
C THR A 8 -3.92 3.84 3.86
N LEU A 9 -4.03 3.28 2.64
CA LEU A 9 -2.91 3.15 1.73
C LEU A 9 -2.86 4.37 0.81
N LEU A 10 -1.79 5.16 0.92
CA LEU A 10 -1.56 6.34 0.08
C LEU A 10 -0.61 5.95 -1.07
N VAL A 11 -1.09 6.00 -2.31
CA VAL A 11 -0.31 5.73 -3.51
C VAL A 11 0.10 7.05 -4.14
N TYR A 12 1.34 7.47 -3.95
CA TYR A 12 1.90 8.65 -4.62
C TYR A 12 2.43 8.25 -5.98
N ALA A 13 1.87 8.84 -7.03
CA ALA A 13 2.22 8.52 -8.39
C ALA A 13 2.32 9.78 -9.25
N PRO A 14 3.22 9.80 -10.26
CA PRO A 14 3.27 10.90 -11.21
C PRO A 14 1.94 11.00 -11.97
N GLU A 15 1.45 12.23 -12.23
CA GLU A 15 0.20 12.47 -12.96
C GLU A 15 0.23 11.88 -14.37
N LYS A 16 1.41 11.92 -15.00
CA LYS A 16 1.68 11.37 -16.34
C LYS A 16 2.81 10.35 -16.24
N PRO A 17 2.53 9.11 -15.79
CA PRO A 17 3.56 8.09 -15.64
C PRO A 17 4.18 7.73 -16.99
N PRO A 18 5.50 7.58 -17.09
CA PRO A 18 6.16 7.19 -18.33
C PRO A 18 5.80 5.76 -18.75
N ARG A 19 5.34 4.92 -17.81
CA ARG A 19 4.90 3.54 -18.04
C ARG A 19 3.59 3.26 -17.29
N LYS A 20 2.46 3.31 -17.99
CA LYS A 20 1.12 3.09 -17.41
C LYS A 20 0.96 1.73 -16.73
N THR A 21 1.61 0.69 -17.25
CA THR A 21 1.55 -0.68 -16.71
C THR A 21 2.05 -0.78 -15.27
N LYS A 22 3.04 0.03 -14.88
CA LYS A 22 3.58 0.06 -13.51
C LYS A 22 2.59 0.64 -12.51
N LEU A 23 1.97 1.76 -12.88
CA LEU A 23 0.93 2.37 -12.05
C LEU A 23 -0.24 1.41 -11.86
N ILE A 24 -0.65 0.72 -12.93
CA ILE A 24 -1.69 -0.30 -12.85
C ILE A 24 -1.29 -1.40 -11.85
N ALA A 25 -0.09 -1.98 -11.98
CA ALA A 25 0.35 -3.05 -11.07
C ALA A 25 0.39 -2.60 -9.61
N VAL A 26 0.91 -1.40 -9.32
CA VAL A 26 1.00 -0.88 -7.94
C VAL A 26 -0.38 -0.54 -7.39
N THR A 27 -1.21 0.14 -8.15
CA THR A 27 -2.58 0.49 -7.73
C THR A 27 -3.41 -0.77 -7.51
N THR A 28 -3.38 -1.73 -8.43
CA THR A 28 -4.10 -3.01 -8.27
C THR A 28 -3.63 -3.79 -7.04
N ALA A 29 -2.32 -3.82 -6.78
CA ALA A 29 -1.78 -4.45 -5.58
C ALA A 29 -2.24 -3.74 -4.29
N ALA A 30 -2.21 -2.40 -4.27
CA ALA A 30 -2.68 -1.61 -3.15
C ALA A 30 -4.19 -1.77 -2.91
N GLU A 31 -5.01 -1.76 -3.97
CA GLU A 31 -6.47 -1.98 -3.89
C GLU A 31 -6.79 -3.37 -3.32
N LYS A 32 -6.08 -4.40 -3.80
CA LYS A 32 -6.23 -5.77 -3.29
C LYS A 32 -5.94 -5.82 -1.79
N MET A 33 -4.83 -5.23 -1.34
CA MET A 33 -4.47 -5.18 0.08
C MET A 33 -5.47 -4.36 0.90
N ALA A 34 -5.91 -3.20 0.39
CA ALA A 34 -6.88 -2.36 1.08
C ALA A 34 -8.21 -3.07 1.30
N ARG A 35 -8.70 -3.79 0.28
CA ARG A 35 -9.91 -4.60 0.40
C ARG A 35 -9.75 -5.72 1.42
N LEU A 36 -8.64 -6.46 1.37
CA LEU A 36 -8.39 -7.62 2.25
C LEU A 36 -8.27 -7.22 3.72
N LEU A 37 -7.67 -6.06 4.01
CA LEU A 37 -7.35 -5.61 5.36
C LEU A 37 -8.34 -4.56 5.89
N ASN A 38 -9.42 -4.31 5.14
CA ASN A 38 -10.38 -3.25 5.41
C ASN A 38 -9.72 -1.87 5.66
N LEU A 39 -8.81 -1.50 4.76
CA LEU A 39 -8.20 -0.18 4.70
C LEU A 39 -8.95 0.71 3.69
N ASN A 40 -8.65 2.01 3.75
CA ASN A 40 -8.92 2.93 2.66
C ASN A 40 -7.76 2.89 1.66
N ILE A 41 -7.99 3.44 0.47
CA ILE A 41 -6.95 3.70 -0.52
C ILE A 41 -7.16 5.10 -1.08
N GLU A 42 -6.06 5.82 -1.26
CA GLU A 42 -6.03 7.11 -1.92
C GLU A 42 -4.88 7.14 -2.93
N ILE A 43 -5.14 7.67 -4.12
CA ILE A 43 -4.13 7.87 -5.15
C ILE A 43 -3.80 9.35 -5.23
N VAL A 44 -2.61 9.71 -4.79
CA VAL A 44 -2.13 11.10 -4.74
C VAL A 44 -1.28 11.37 -5.99
N LYS A 45 -1.80 12.23 -6.87
CA LYS A 45 -1.11 12.60 -8.11
C LYS A 45 -0.02 13.63 -7.83
N GLN A 46 1.19 13.37 -8.29
CA GLN A 46 2.33 14.28 -8.21
C GLN A 46 2.55 14.98 -9.56
N PRO A 47 2.83 16.29 -9.58
CA PRO A 47 3.00 17.06 -10.82
C PRO A 47 4.27 16.68 -11.61
N GLN A 48 5.23 16.03 -10.96
CA GLN A 48 6.47 15.58 -11.59
C GLN A 48 6.21 14.37 -12.51
N ARG A 49 6.70 14.43 -13.75
CA ARG A 49 6.43 13.39 -14.77
C ARG A 49 7.18 12.08 -14.57
N THR A 50 8.30 12.07 -13.83
CA THR A 50 9.23 10.93 -13.75
C THR A 50 9.49 10.44 -12.32
N SER A 51 8.59 10.71 -11.39
CA SER A 51 8.77 10.31 -9.99
C SER A 51 8.52 8.80 -9.81
N PRO A 52 9.30 8.13 -8.94
CA PRO A 52 8.98 6.79 -8.47
C PRO A 52 7.55 6.73 -7.92
N ILE A 53 6.91 5.58 -8.05
CA ILE A 53 5.62 5.35 -7.38
C ILE A 53 5.93 4.91 -5.95
N TYR A 54 5.33 5.58 -4.97
CA TYR A 54 5.46 5.23 -3.56
C TYR A 54 4.12 4.77 -3.00
N VAL A 55 4.17 3.82 -2.07
CA VAL A 55 3.01 3.45 -1.25
C VAL A 55 3.36 3.67 0.21
N TYR A 56 2.49 4.38 0.92
CA TYR A 56 2.57 4.61 2.35
C TYR A 56 1.36 3.99 3.05
N TYR A 57 1.57 3.59 4.30
CA TYR A 57 0.49 3.23 5.23
C TYR A 57 0.32 4.35 6.26
N GLU A 58 -0.90 4.85 6.39
CA GLU A 58 -1.29 5.83 7.38
C GLU A 58 -2.28 5.21 8.37
N ASN A 59 -2.02 5.33 9.67
CA ASN A 59 -2.89 4.81 10.73
C ASN A 59 -3.90 5.85 11.25
N GLY A 60 -3.89 7.07 10.70
CA GLY A 60 -4.76 8.20 11.04
C GLY A 60 -4.34 9.00 12.27
N LYS A 61 -3.18 8.70 12.89
CA LYS A 61 -2.68 9.41 14.09
C LYS A 61 -1.23 9.88 13.96
N ASP A 62 -0.40 9.10 13.30
CA ASP A 62 1.03 9.33 13.14
C ASP A 62 1.37 9.64 11.67
N GLU A 63 2.63 10.03 11.42
CA GLU A 63 3.15 10.21 10.07
C GLU A 63 3.02 8.91 9.24
N PRO A 64 2.63 9.01 7.94
CA PRO A 64 2.56 7.85 7.06
C PRO A 64 3.90 7.13 6.93
N VAL A 65 3.89 5.80 7.06
CA VAL A 65 5.10 4.97 6.95
C VAL A 65 5.27 4.49 5.51
N PRO A 66 6.43 4.71 4.86
CA PRO A 66 6.69 4.18 3.53
C PRO A 66 6.78 2.65 3.58
N ILE A 67 5.99 1.98 2.74
CA ILE A 67 5.95 0.51 2.67
C ILE A 67 6.34 -0.05 1.31
N TYR A 68 6.40 0.77 0.26
CA TYR A 68 6.86 0.34 -1.06
C TYR A 68 7.36 1.53 -1.90
N CYS A 69 8.32 1.26 -2.77
CA CYS A 69 8.84 2.22 -3.74
C CYS A 69 9.20 1.50 -5.05
N ASP A 70 8.56 1.88 -6.16
CA ASP A 70 8.97 1.44 -7.50
C ASP A 70 10.05 2.37 -8.07
N ARG A 71 11.31 2.00 -7.85
CA ARG A 71 12.49 2.71 -8.38
C ARG A 71 12.83 2.37 -9.84
N GLY A 72 11.87 1.92 -10.65
CA GLY A 72 12.12 1.67 -12.07
C GLY A 72 12.27 0.19 -12.45
N LYS A 73 12.20 -0.74 -11.50
CA LYS A 73 12.21 -2.19 -11.78
C LYS A 73 10.88 -2.66 -12.38
N LEU A 74 10.91 -3.67 -13.25
CA LEU A 74 9.69 -4.32 -13.72
C LEU A 74 9.24 -5.29 -12.61
N HIS A 75 8.13 -4.96 -11.94
CA HIS A 75 7.52 -5.83 -10.95
C HIS A 75 6.14 -6.24 -11.45
N ASP A 76 5.87 -7.55 -11.47
CA ASP A 76 4.51 -8.05 -11.63
C ASP A 76 3.68 -7.68 -10.39
N THR A 77 2.36 -7.56 -10.57
CA THR A 77 1.39 -7.26 -9.51
C THR A 77 1.54 -8.21 -8.32
N LYS A 78 1.89 -9.48 -8.55
CA LYS A 78 2.15 -10.46 -7.48
C LYS A 78 3.35 -10.09 -6.62
N GLU A 79 4.43 -9.61 -7.23
CA GLU A 79 5.62 -9.17 -6.50
C GLU A 79 5.32 -7.93 -5.65
N VAL A 80 4.58 -6.97 -6.21
CA VAL A 80 4.15 -5.79 -5.47
C VAL A 80 3.24 -6.17 -4.31
N CYS A 81 2.29 -7.09 -4.53
CA CYS A 81 1.46 -7.64 -3.46
C CYS A 81 2.30 -8.28 -2.34
N GLY A 82 3.30 -9.09 -2.70
CA GLY A 82 4.20 -9.73 -1.74
C GLY A 82 4.98 -8.71 -0.91
N ALA A 83 5.51 -7.67 -1.54
CA ALA A 83 6.24 -6.59 -0.87
C ALA A 83 5.34 -5.80 0.11
N LEU A 84 4.15 -5.39 -0.35
CA LEU A 84 3.18 -4.69 0.50
C LEU A 84 2.74 -5.55 1.68
N ARG A 85 2.44 -6.83 1.44
CA ARG A 85 2.07 -7.81 2.47
C ARG A 85 3.15 -7.94 3.54
N ASN A 86 4.41 -8.11 3.13
CA ASN A 86 5.53 -8.28 4.06
C ASN A 86 5.68 -7.04 4.96
N MET A 87 5.61 -5.84 4.39
CA MET A 87 5.73 -4.61 5.16
C MET A 87 4.53 -4.39 6.09
N LEU A 88 3.31 -4.64 5.63
CA LEU A 88 2.10 -4.55 6.48
C LEU A 88 2.13 -5.59 7.61
N PHE A 89 2.69 -6.78 7.36
CA PHE A 89 2.92 -7.78 8.39
C PHE A 89 3.90 -7.28 9.46
N VAL A 90 5.04 -6.71 9.06
CA VAL A 90 5.99 -6.09 9.99
C VAL A 90 5.33 -4.98 10.81
N LEU A 91 4.61 -4.08 10.14
CA LEU A 91 3.92 -2.97 10.80
C LEU A 91 2.85 -3.43 11.79
N SER A 92 2.25 -4.59 11.58
CA SER A 92 1.27 -5.15 12.51
C SER A 92 1.84 -5.46 13.90
N PHE A 93 3.16 -5.57 14.06
CA PHE A 93 3.82 -5.75 15.35
C PHE A 93 4.07 -4.45 16.10
N HIS A 94 3.96 -3.30 15.43
CA HIS A 94 4.17 -2.01 16.05
C HIS A 94 2.94 -1.61 16.90
N PRO A 95 3.11 -1.20 18.18
CA PRO A 95 1.98 -0.86 19.06
C PRO A 95 1.06 0.23 18.51
N LYS A 96 1.61 1.18 17.75
CA LYS A 96 0.85 2.27 17.10
C LYS A 96 -0.06 1.80 15.95
N ASN A 97 0.09 0.57 15.47
CA ASN A 97 -0.66 0.01 14.35
C ASN A 97 -1.56 -1.14 14.82
N SER A 98 -2.19 -0.98 15.99
CA SER A 98 -3.02 -2.01 16.62
C SER A 98 -4.16 -2.52 15.71
N ALA A 99 -4.65 -1.70 14.78
CA ALA A 99 -5.65 -2.09 13.79
C ALA A 99 -5.14 -3.20 12.84
N LEU A 100 -3.85 -3.21 12.49
CA LEU A 100 -3.23 -4.26 11.66
C LEU A 100 -3.01 -5.57 12.41
N ARG A 101 -2.96 -5.54 13.75
CA ARG A 101 -2.77 -6.75 14.58
C ARG A 101 -3.82 -7.81 14.30
N ASN A 102 -5.07 -7.39 14.09
CA ASN A 102 -6.20 -8.29 13.82
C ASN A 102 -6.09 -9.00 12.46
N TRP A 103 -5.20 -8.53 11.58
CA TRP A 103 -5.02 -9.06 10.24
C TRP A 103 -3.76 -9.89 10.06
N ARG A 104 -2.98 -10.14 11.12
CA ARG A 104 -1.75 -10.95 11.06
C ARG A 104 -1.98 -12.32 10.43
N HIS A 105 -3.05 -13.01 10.84
CA HIS A 105 -3.39 -14.31 10.28
C HIS A 105 -3.63 -14.21 8.77
N THR A 106 -4.46 -13.27 8.33
CA THR A 106 -4.73 -13.01 6.91
C THR A 106 -3.45 -12.72 6.14
N LEU A 107 -2.55 -11.89 6.70
CA LEU A 107 -1.26 -11.54 6.09
C LEU A 107 -0.32 -12.75 5.98
N MET A 108 -0.34 -13.68 6.94
CA MET A 108 0.46 -14.92 6.87
C MET A 108 -0.07 -15.89 5.80
N THR A 109 -1.38 -15.95 5.59
CA THR A 109 -2.03 -16.90 4.67
C THR A 109 -2.09 -16.43 3.22
N LEU A 110 -1.72 -15.18 2.93
CA LEU A 110 -1.71 -14.66 1.57
C LEU A 110 -0.56 -15.27 0.75
N SER A 111 -0.91 -16.17 -0.18
CA SER A 111 -0.03 -16.77 -1.19
C SER A 111 -0.07 -16.03 -2.52
#